data_AF-Q6DN52-F1
#
_entry.id   AF-Q6DN52-F1
#
_cell.length_a   1.000
_cell.length_b   1.000
_cell.length_c   1.000
_cell.angle_alpha   90.00
_cell.angle_beta   90.00
_cell.angle_gamma   90.00
#
_symmetry.space_group_name_H-M   'P 1'
#
loop_
_entity.id
_entity.type
_entity.pdbx_description
1 polymer ?
#
loop_
_entity_poly.entity_id
_entity_poly.type
_entity_poly.pdbx_seq_one_letter_code
_entity_poly.pdbx_strand_id
1 'polypeptide(L)'
;MGQGNSKLSSDDIKKIMSKTNYTSEQVSQILKDYQSVNQDSKGLSLEEFKSFFSIRFKDYDDASILHMFKIFDSDKNGRISFKEFVGALFIITKSPVSDKLSFLFDMFDRDLNGYLDLEESYNILKLALNTSVGLGFDVSQAGSFAEGLLNSMNRNSHGGITKEEFIKKASVNDTFVRMLCLYQSYDTLLY
;
A
#
# COMPACT_ATOMS: atom_id res chain seq x y z
N MET A 1 18.25 -33.38 -5.75
CA MET A 1 17.00 -33.64 -6.51
C MET A 1 15.91 -32.79 -5.89
N GLY A 2 15.08 -32.15 -6.71
CA GLY A 2 13.95 -31.33 -6.24
C GLY A 2 14.10 -29.83 -6.49
N GLN A 3 14.44 -29.40 -7.71
CA GLN A 3 13.99 -28.08 -8.18
C GLN A 3 12.47 -28.20 -8.35
N GLY A 4 11.74 -28.00 -7.25
CA GLY A 4 10.32 -27.68 -7.28
C GLY A 4 10.19 -26.29 -7.86
N ASN A 5 10.44 -26.16 -9.16
CA ASN A 5 10.13 -24.97 -9.91
C ASN A 5 8.61 -24.86 -9.81
N SER A 6 8.14 -24.06 -8.85
CA SER A 6 6.73 -23.74 -8.63
C SER A 6 6.24 -22.95 -9.84
N LYS A 7 6.13 -23.64 -10.97
CA LYS A 7 5.53 -23.12 -12.18
C LYS A 7 4.09 -22.82 -11.83
N LEU A 8 3.77 -21.54 -11.70
CA LEU A 8 2.38 -21.10 -11.75
C LEU A 8 1.74 -21.72 -12.98
N SER A 9 0.59 -22.36 -12.77
CA SER A 9 -0.14 -22.96 -13.88
C SER A 9 -0.59 -21.85 -14.84
N SER A 10 -0.79 -22.20 -16.11
CA SER A 10 -1.35 -21.26 -17.07
C SER A 10 -2.69 -20.67 -16.62
N ASP A 11 -3.45 -21.43 -15.83
CA ASP A 11 -4.74 -20.98 -15.29
C ASP A 11 -4.59 -19.98 -14.15
N ASP A 12 -3.58 -20.15 -13.28
CA ASP A 12 -3.28 -19.16 -12.25
C ASP A 12 -2.81 -17.84 -12.87
N ILE A 13 -1.97 -17.90 -13.90
CA ILE A 13 -1.54 -16.71 -14.65
C ILE A 13 -2.75 -16.01 -15.27
N LYS A 14 -3.63 -16.74 -15.98
CA LYS A 14 -4.85 -16.17 -16.55
C LYS A 14 -5.75 -15.52 -15.49
N LYS A 15 -5.90 -16.16 -14.33
CA LYS A 15 -6.72 -15.66 -13.21
C LYS A 15 -6.13 -14.40 -12.58
N ILE A 16 -4.80 -14.32 -12.50
CA ILE A 16 -4.12 -13.10 -12.07
C ILE A 16 -4.33 -12.00 -13.09
N MET A 17 -4.06 -12.27 -14.37
CA MET A 17 -4.22 -11.30 -15.46
C MET A 17 -5.64 -10.75 -15.51
N SER A 18 -6.66 -11.60 -15.37
CA SER A 18 -8.07 -11.19 -15.38
C SER A 18 -8.48 -10.31 -14.21
N LYS A 19 -7.74 -10.36 -13.09
CA LYS A 19 -8.05 -9.60 -11.87
C LYS A 19 -7.23 -8.31 -11.72
N THR A 20 -6.07 -8.25 -12.34
CA THR A 20 -5.05 -7.22 -12.06
C THR A 20 -4.69 -6.38 -13.28
N ASN A 21 -5.14 -6.76 -14.47
CA ASN A 21 -4.72 -6.19 -15.75
C ASN A 21 -3.18 -6.24 -15.96
N TYR A 22 -2.46 -7.15 -15.30
CA TYR A 22 -1.08 -7.44 -15.65
C TYR A 22 -1.00 -8.23 -16.95
N THR A 23 0.03 -7.97 -17.76
CA THR A 23 0.35 -8.82 -18.90
C THR A 23 1.03 -10.11 -18.45
N SER A 24 1.13 -11.12 -19.33
CA SER A 24 1.85 -12.36 -19.04
C SER A 24 3.31 -12.12 -18.65
N GLU A 25 3.95 -11.14 -19.28
CA GLU A 25 5.32 -10.74 -19.04
C GLU A 25 5.46 -10.10 -17.65
N GLN A 26 4.52 -9.21 -17.30
CA GLN A 26 4.45 -8.59 -15.99
C GLN A 26 4.24 -9.62 -14.87
N VAL A 27 3.30 -10.57 -15.04
CA VAL A 27 3.10 -11.65 -14.06
C VAL A 27 4.34 -12.52 -13.92
N SER A 28 5.02 -12.80 -15.04
CA SER A 28 6.27 -13.58 -15.03
C SER A 28 7.40 -12.86 -14.31
N GLN A 29 7.50 -11.54 -14.45
CA GLN A 29 8.49 -10.75 -13.73
C GLN A 29 8.16 -10.66 -12.23
N ILE A 30 6.89 -10.42 -11.88
CA ILE A 30 6.44 -10.45 -10.48
C ILE A 30 6.77 -11.78 -9.81
N LEU A 31 6.64 -12.90 -10.53
CA LEU A 31 7.04 -14.21 -10.03
C LEU A 31 8.54 -14.33 -9.76
N LYS A 32 9.38 -13.87 -10.69
CA LYS A 32 10.84 -13.88 -10.50
C LYS A 32 11.24 -13.04 -9.31
N ASP A 33 10.66 -11.85 -9.19
CA ASP A 33 10.93 -10.90 -8.11
C ASP A 33 10.47 -11.46 -6.77
N TYR A 34 9.28 -12.05 -6.72
CA TYR A 34 8.81 -12.77 -5.53
C TYR A 34 9.74 -13.93 -5.14
N GLN A 35 10.21 -14.72 -6.11
CA GLN A 35 11.11 -15.84 -5.86
C GLN A 35 12.52 -15.38 -5.43
N SER A 36 12.98 -14.21 -5.87
CA SER A 36 14.30 -13.70 -5.49
C SER A 36 14.34 -13.27 -4.02
N VAL A 37 13.21 -12.79 -3.49
CA VAL A 37 13.09 -12.43 -2.06
C VAL A 37 12.54 -13.55 -1.18
N ASN A 38 11.76 -14.51 -1.70
CA ASN A 38 11.19 -15.63 -0.94
C ASN A 38 12.19 -16.79 -0.81
N GLN A 39 13.20 -16.62 0.05
CA GLN A 39 14.36 -17.52 0.12
C GLN A 39 13.99 -18.92 0.62
N ASP A 40 13.05 -19.01 1.57
CA ASP A 40 12.64 -20.28 2.18
C ASP A 40 11.48 -20.97 1.43
N SER A 41 10.95 -20.35 0.38
CA SER A 41 9.81 -20.82 -0.41
C SER A 41 8.51 -21.02 0.38
N LYS A 42 8.39 -20.46 1.59
CA LYS A 42 7.19 -20.57 2.43
C LYS A 42 6.29 -19.32 2.36
N GLY A 43 6.69 -18.32 1.58
CA GLY A 43 6.02 -17.03 1.51
C GLY A 43 6.81 -15.96 2.24
N LEU A 44 6.64 -14.70 1.84
CA LEU A 44 7.48 -13.62 2.34
C LEU A 44 7.20 -13.40 3.82
N SER A 45 8.25 -13.56 4.63
CA SER A 45 8.29 -13.06 5.99
C SER A 45 8.22 -11.53 6.00
N LEU A 46 7.97 -10.95 7.18
CA LEU A 46 7.98 -9.49 7.35
C LEU A 46 9.29 -8.86 6.87
N GLU A 47 10.43 -9.49 7.16
CA GLU A 47 11.75 -8.98 6.77
C GLU A 47 11.97 -9.04 5.25
N GLU A 48 11.54 -10.11 4.58
CA GLU A 48 11.61 -10.23 3.12
C GLU A 48 10.65 -9.23 2.45
N PHE A 49 9.46 -9.05 3.00
CA PHE A 49 8.50 -8.03 2.54
C PHE A 49 9.05 -6.62 2.70
N LYS A 50 9.61 -6.29 3.87
CA LYS A 50 10.29 -5.02 4.14
C LYS A 50 11.44 -4.79 3.17
N SER A 51 12.25 -5.81 2.92
CA SER A 51 13.38 -5.74 1.99
C SER A 51 12.90 -5.42 0.57
N PHE A 52 11.88 -6.14 0.08
CA PHE A 52 11.32 -5.93 -1.25
C PHE A 52 10.77 -4.51 -1.45
N PHE A 53 10.01 -4.01 -0.48
CA PHE A 53 9.39 -2.68 -0.58
C PHE A 53 10.23 -1.54 0.02
N SER A 54 11.46 -1.80 0.46
CA SER A 54 12.31 -0.82 1.17
C SER A 54 12.48 0.50 0.41
N ILE A 55 12.66 0.45 -0.91
CA ILE A 55 12.80 1.65 -1.76
C ILE A 55 11.51 2.47 -1.75
N ARG A 56 10.35 1.80 -1.75
CA ARG A 56 9.02 2.41 -1.87
C ARG A 56 8.48 2.92 -0.55
N PHE A 57 8.83 2.26 0.55
CA PHE A 57 8.39 2.58 1.91
C PHE A 57 9.48 3.18 2.79
N LYS A 58 10.55 3.72 2.18
CA LYS A 58 11.66 4.38 2.92
C LYS A 58 11.19 5.48 3.89
N ASP A 59 10.07 6.12 3.59
CA ASP A 59 9.50 7.23 4.36
C ASP A 59 8.42 6.75 5.36
N TYR A 60 8.09 5.46 5.35
CA TYR A 60 7.14 4.83 6.26
C TYR A 60 7.88 4.32 7.49
N ASP A 61 7.27 4.46 8.66
CA ASP A 61 7.80 3.88 9.89
C ASP A 61 7.56 2.36 9.97
N ASP A 62 8.30 1.70 10.85
CA ASP A 62 8.21 0.24 11.05
C ASP A 62 6.81 -0.23 11.45
N ALA A 63 6.03 0.57 12.19
CA ALA A 63 4.68 0.20 12.60
C ALA A 63 3.72 0.24 11.41
N SER A 64 3.84 1.26 10.55
CA SER A 64 3.10 1.35 9.28
C SER A 64 3.41 0.17 8.36
N ILE A 65 4.68 -0.23 8.22
CA ILE A 65 5.05 -1.39 7.39
C ILE A 65 4.54 -2.71 7.99
N LEU A 66 4.64 -2.88 9.32
CA LEU A 66 4.07 -4.03 10.01
C LEU A 66 2.56 -4.11 9.81
N HIS A 67 1.86 -2.99 9.86
CA HIS A 67 0.41 -2.99 9.67
C HIS A 67 0.04 -3.29 8.22
N MET A 68 0.74 -2.71 7.26
CA MET A 68 0.62 -3.07 5.85
C MET A 68 0.81 -4.57 5.61
N PHE A 69 1.82 -5.17 6.23
CA PHE A 69 2.04 -6.61 6.15
C PHE A 69 0.81 -7.40 6.63
N LYS A 70 0.22 -7.03 7.77
CA LYS A 70 -0.99 -7.66 8.31
C LYS A 70 -2.22 -7.50 7.41
N ILE A 71 -2.32 -6.40 6.67
CA ILE A 71 -3.44 -6.16 5.75
C ILE A 71 -3.31 -7.03 4.51
N PHE A 72 -2.09 -7.24 4.02
CA PHE A 72 -1.85 -8.10 2.86
C PHE A 72 -1.87 -9.60 3.20
N ASP A 73 -1.46 -9.97 4.41
CA ASP A 73 -1.57 -11.32 4.98
C ASP A 73 -3.03 -11.64 5.29
N SER A 74 -3.79 -12.00 4.26
CA SER A 74 -5.24 -12.16 4.32
C SER A 74 -5.65 -13.40 5.11
N ASP A 75 -4.84 -14.45 5.07
CA ASP A 75 -5.05 -15.67 5.84
C ASP A 75 -4.43 -15.64 7.25
N LYS A 76 -3.68 -14.57 7.57
CA LYS A 76 -3.04 -14.32 8.86
C LYS A 76 -2.07 -15.41 9.26
N ASN A 77 -1.43 -16.06 8.29
CA ASN A 77 -0.46 -17.11 8.55
C ASN A 77 0.93 -16.55 8.93
N GLY A 78 1.10 -15.22 8.89
CA GLY A 78 2.35 -14.51 9.17
C GLY A 78 3.29 -14.41 7.97
N ARG A 79 2.81 -14.71 6.75
CA ARG A 79 3.58 -14.73 5.51
C ARG A 79 2.73 -14.29 4.33
N ILE A 80 3.33 -13.53 3.42
CA ILE A 80 2.67 -13.13 2.18
C ILE A 80 2.90 -14.20 1.11
N SER A 81 1.84 -14.92 0.75
CA SER A 81 1.83 -15.83 -0.38
C SER A 81 1.96 -15.09 -1.71
N PHE A 82 2.33 -15.79 -2.79
CA PHE A 82 2.45 -15.16 -4.11
C PHE A 82 1.16 -14.45 -4.56
N LYS A 83 0.00 -15.05 -4.25
CA LYS A 83 -1.29 -14.47 -4.60
C LYS A 83 -1.58 -13.18 -3.85
N GLU A 84 -1.23 -13.13 -2.56
CA GLU A 84 -1.35 -11.93 -1.73
C GLU A 84 -0.35 -10.86 -2.17
N PHE A 85 0.87 -11.26 -2.52
CA PHE A 85 1.90 -10.37 -3.05
C PHE A 85 1.45 -9.70 -4.36
N VAL A 86 0.88 -10.47 -5.28
CA VAL A 86 0.30 -9.94 -6.53
C VAL A 86 -0.86 -8.98 -6.23
N GLY A 87 -1.70 -9.31 -5.24
CA GLY A 87 -2.77 -8.44 -4.77
C GLY A 87 -2.25 -7.12 -4.21
N ALA A 88 -1.23 -7.18 -3.35
CA ALA A 88 -0.56 -6.04 -2.77
C ALA A 88 0.04 -5.14 -3.85
N LEU A 89 0.80 -5.71 -4.79
CA LEU A 89 1.36 -4.99 -5.92
C LEU A 89 0.26 -4.34 -6.78
N PHE A 90 -0.84 -5.06 -7.04
CA PHE A 90 -1.96 -4.49 -7.79
C PHE A 90 -2.56 -3.28 -7.08
N ILE A 91 -2.82 -3.37 -5.77
CA ILE A 91 -3.32 -2.26 -4.96
C ILE A 91 -2.35 -1.08 -5.05
N ILE A 92 -1.05 -1.29 -4.83
CA ILE A 92 -0.06 -0.21 -4.82
C ILE A 92 0.10 0.45 -6.20
N THR A 93 0.02 -0.32 -7.29
CA THR A 93 0.37 0.16 -8.63
C THR A 93 -0.81 0.52 -9.50
N LYS A 94 -1.64 -0.47 -9.83
CA LYS A 94 -2.66 -0.39 -10.89
C LYS A 94 -4.07 -0.14 -10.38
N SER A 95 -4.31 -0.28 -9.07
CA SER A 95 -5.64 -0.06 -8.53
C SER A 95 -6.09 1.40 -8.70
N PRO A 96 -7.40 1.63 -8.83
CA PRO A 96 -7.97 2.98 -8.79
C PRO A 96 -7.53 3.76 -7.56
N VAL A 97 -7.47 5.09 -7.68
CA VAL A 97 -7.12 5.98 -6.55
C VAL A 97 -8.01 5.73 -5.32
N SER A 98 -9.30 5.44 -5.51
CA SER A 98 -10.23 5.10 -4.43
C SER A 98 -9.75 3.91 -3.60
N ASP A 99 -9.25 2.87 -4.27
CA ASP A 99 -8.85 1.62 -3.64
C ASP A 99 -7.52 1.80 -2.93
N LYS A 100 -6.61 2.60 -3.49
CA LYS A 100 -5.37 3.02 -2.82
C LYS A 100 -5.65 3.81 -1.55
N LEU A 101 -6.58 4.76 -1.61
CA LEU A 101 -6.96 5.55 -0.44
C LEU A 101 -7.68 4.70 0.60
N SER A 102 -8.52 3.75 0.19
CA SER A 102 -9.12 2.77 1.09
C SER A 102 -8.05 1.93 1.79
N PHE A 103 -7.07 1.43 1.04
CA PHE A 103 -5.97 0.66 1.60
C PHE A 103 -5.12 1.49 2.57
N LEU A 104 -4.81 2.74 2.22
CA LEU A 104 -4.09 3.65 3.10
C LEU A 104 -4.88 3.92 4.38
N PHE A 105 -6.20 4.11 4.29
CA PHE A 105 -7.05 4.23 5.46
C PHE A 105 -6.89 3.02 6.39
N ASP A 106 -7.05 1.80 5.84
CA ASP A 106 -6.92 0.56 6.61
C ASP A 106 -5.52 0.42 7.21
N MET A 107 -4.48 0.90 6.53
CA MET A 107 -3.10 0.90 7.04
C MET A 107 -2.89 1.80 8.24
N PHE A 108 -3.60 2.93 8.32
CA PHE A 108 -3.43 3.90 9.40
C PHE A 108 -4.45 3.72 10.54
N ASP A 109 -5.57 3.06 10.30
CA ASP A 109 -6.58 2.67 11.30
C ASP A 109 -6.06 1.47 12.11
N ARG A 110 -5.18 1.73 13.08
CA ARG A 110 -4.38 0.72 13.79
C ARG A 110 -5.23 -0.18 14.67
N ASP A 111 -6.35 0.34 15.18
CA ASP A 111 -7.28 -0.42 16.00
C ASP A 111 -8.41 -1.08 15.17
N LEU A 112 -8.47 -0.80 13.87
CA LEU A 112 -9.45 -1.33 12.91
C LEU A 112 -10.89 -1.02 13.34
N ASN A 113 -11.10 0.13 13.98
CA ASN A 113 -12.41 0.55 14.44
C ASN A 113 -13.26 1.17 13.31
N GLY A 114 -12.66 1.44 12.14
CA GLY A 114 -13.29 2.04 10.97
C GLY A 114 -13.25 3.57 10.94
N TYR A 115 -12.51 4.20 11.86
CA TYR A 115 -12.35 5.64 12.02
C TYR A 115 -10.88 5.96 12.29
N LEU A 116 -10.32 6.92 11.55
CA LEU A 116 -9.02 7.44 11.91
C LEU A 116 -9.20 8.52 12.98
N ASP A 117 -8.60 8.31 14.14
CA ASP A 117 -8.55 9.34 15.17
C ASP A 117 -7.54 10.46 14.81
N LEU A 118 -7.40 11.44 15.72
CA LEU A 118 -6.47 12.55 15.53
C LEU A 118 -5.00 12.09 15.43
N GLU A 119 -4.59 11.09 16.20
CA GLU A 119 -3.22 10.58 16.22
C GLU A 119 -2.91 9.79 14.94
N GLU A 120 -3.82 8.92 14.53
CA GLU A 120 -3.71 8.11 13.31
C GLU A 120 -3.71 8.98 12.06
N SER A 121 -4.60 9.98 12.03
CA SER A 121 -4.63 10.95 10.94
C SER A 121 -3.34 11.77 10.90
N TYR A 122 -2.75 12.12 12.05
CA TYR A 122 -1.46 12.82 12.08
C TYR A 122 -0.34 11.99 11.44
N ASN A 123 -0.36 10.67 11.58
CA ASN A 123 0.61 9.79 10.90
C ASN A 123 0.46 9.82 9.37
N ILE A 124 -0.76 9.90 8.84
CA ILE A 124 -1.01 10.11 7.40
C ILE A 124 -0.39 11.43 6.94
N LEU A 125 -0.56 12.49 7.73
CA LEU A 125 -0.02 13.81 7.41
C LEU A 125 1.49 13.81 7.42
N LYS A 126 2.09 13.17 8.42
CA LYS A 126 3.55 13.00 8.51
C LYS A 126 4.08 12.26 7.28
N LEU A 127 3.40 11.20 6.84
CA LEU A 127 3.76 10.49 5.61
C LEU A 127 3.66 11.38 4.36
N ALA A 128 2.57 12.13 4.23
CA ALA A 128 2.37 13.04 3.10
C ALA A 128 3.44 14.15 3.08
N LEU A 129 3.80 14.69 4.24
CA LEU A 129 4.84 15.70 4.38
C LEU A 129 6.23 15.15 4.03
N ASN A 130 6.61 13.98 4.56
CA ASN A 130 7.88 13.33 4.23
C ASN A 130 7.99 13.06 2.72
N THR A 131 6.92 12.55 2.13
CA THR A 131 6.86 12.27 0.70
C THR A 131 6.90 13.56 -0.13
N SER A 132 6.25 14.64 0.33
CA SER A 132 6.26 15.94 -0.36
C SER A 132 7.66 16.51 -0.48
N VAL A 133 8.46 16.42 0.58
CA VAL A 133 9.86 16.86 0.59
C VAL A 133 10.69 16.02 -0.38
N GLY A 134 10.48 14.70 -0.38
CA GLY A 134 11.18 13.79 -1.28
C GLY A 134 10.85 13.99 -2.78
N LEU A 135 9.65 14.48 -3.09
CA LEU A 135 9.18 14.71 -4.46
C LEU A 135 9.31 16.18 -4.91
N GLY A 136 9.71 17.10 -4.01
CA GLY A 136 9.79 18.53 -4.30
C GLY A 136 8.42 19.23 -4.40
N PHE A 137 7.38 18.65 -3.80
CA PHE A 137 6.07 19.32 -3.69
C PHE A 137 6.08 20.38 -2.60
N ASP A 138 5.21 21.37 -2.76
CA ASP A 138 5.01 22.41 -1.76
C ASP A 138 4.36 21.84 -0.49
N VAL A 139 5.13 21.87 0.61
CA VAL A 139 4.74 21.42 1.94
C VAL A 139 3.49 22.15 2.44
N SER A 140 3.24 23.38 1.99
CA SER A 140 2.04 24.15 2.35
C SER A 140 0.75 23.51 1.84
N GLN A 141 0.78 22.79 0.71
CA GLN A 141 -0.40 22.07 0.20
C GLN A 141 -0.74 20.86 1.07
N ALA A 142 0.28 20.12 1.54
CA ALA A 142 0.09 19.05 2.51
C ALA A 142 -0.44 19.60 3.85
N GLY A 143 0.08 20.75 4.30
CA GLY A 143 -0.38 21.44 5.50
C GLY A 143 -1.83 21.93 5.41
N SER A 144 -2.25 22.49 4.28
CA SER A 144 -3.64 22.93 4.08
C SER A 144 -4.61 21.75 4.08
N PHE A 145 -4.22 20.63 3.46
CA PHE A 145 -5.01 19.41 3.53
C PHE A 145 -5.09 18.86 4.96
N ALA A 146 -3.96 18.85 5.69
CA ALA A 146 -3.89 18.48 7.10
C ALA A 146 -4.90 19.25 7.94
N GLU A 147 -4.88 20.57 7.82
CA GLU A 147 -5.80 21.45 8.53
C GLU A 147 -7.26 21.17 8.13
N GLY A 148 -7.51 20.95 6.84
CA GLY A 148 -8.82 20.57 6.33
C GLY A 148 -9.33 19.23 6.87
N LEU A 149 -8.45 18.25 7.10
CA LEU A 149 -8.80 16.94 7.65
C LEU A 149 -9.00 17.02 9.17
N LEU A 150 -8.13 17.72 9.89
CA LEU A 150 -8.25 17.99 11.33
C LEU A 150 -9.54 18.76 11.66
N ASN A 151 -9.89 19.76 10.84
CA ASN A 151 -11.11 20.54 11.02
C ASN A 151 -12.41 19.73 10.81
N SER A 152 -12.41 18.64 10.02
CA SER A 152 -13.57 17.74 10.02
C SER A 152 -13.61 16.83 11.22
N MET A 153 -12.47 16.34 11.69
CA MET A 153 -12.43 15.46 12.87
C MET A 153 -13.01 16.17 14.08
N ASN A 154 -12.70 17.46 14.27
CA ASN A 154 -13.29 18.29 15.33
C ASN A 154 -14.81 18.53 15.19
N ARG A 155 -15.38 18.34 13.99
CA ARG A 155 -16.83 18.48 13.75
C ARG A 155 -17.59 17.17 13.91
N ASN A 156 -16.89 16.04 13.82
CA ASN A 156 -17.51 14.72 13.93
C ASN A 156 -17.77 14.38 15.39
N SER A 157 -18.97 13.90 15.69
CA SER A 157 -19.39 13.49 17.04
C SER A 157 -18.54 12.36 17.63
N HIS A 158 -17.84 11.62 16.76
CA HIS A 158 -17.01 10.48 17.14
C HIS A 158 -15.53 10.83 17.34
N GLY A 159 -15.12 12.07 17.04
CA GLY A 159 -13.72 12.51 17.18
C GLY A 159 -12.74 11.95 16.13
N GLY A 160 -13.25 11.27 15.10
CA GLY A 160 -12.46 10.69 14.01
C GLY A 160 -13.10 10.88 12.63
N ILE A 161 -12.39 10.46 11.58
CA ILE A 161 -12.84 10.52 10.18
C ILE A 161 -13.14 9.11 9.66
N THR A 162 -14.28 8.93 9.01
CA THR A 162 -14.63 7.62 8.41
C THR A 162 -13.85 7.38 7.12
N LYS A 163 -13.76 6.12 6.69
CA LYS A 163 -13.14 5.74 5.41
C LYS A 163 -13.74 6.51 4.22
N GLU A 164 -15.06 6.62 4.17
CA GLU A 164 -15.77 7.32 3.09
C GLU A 164 -15.44 8.82 3.07
N GLU A 165 -15.38 9.45 4.25
CA GLU A 165 -14.99 10.85 4.37
C GLU A 165 -13.52 11.08 3.98
N PHE A 166 -12.63 10.18 4.40
CA PHE A 166 -11.21 10.23 4.05
C PHE A 166 -11.03 10.14 2.53
N ILE A 167 -11.63 9.14 1.88
CA ILE A 167 -11.54 8.97 0.43
C ILE A 167 -12.12 10.18 -0.29
N LYS A 168 -13.29 10.69 0.14
CA LYS A 168 -13.92 11.86 -0.46
C LYS A 168 -13.06 13.12 -0.32
N LYS A 169 -12.39 13.31 0.80
CA LYS A 169 -11.51 14.47 1.02
C LYS A 169 -10.22 14.35 0.24
N ALA A 170 -9.53 13.21 0.38
CA ALA A 170 -8.25 12.99 -0.28
C ALA A 170 -8.41 13.06 -1.81
N SER A 171 -9.47 12.49 -2.38
CA SER A 171 -9.73 12.53 -3.82
C SER A 171 -10.00 13.94 -4.40
N VAL A 172 -10.34 14.93 -3.57
CA VAL A 172 -10.49 16.32 -4.02
C VAL A 172 -9.13 17.03 -4.16
N ASN A 173 -8.08 16.53 -3.51
CA ASN A 173 -6.75 17.11 -3.56
C ASN A 173 -5.79 16.20 -4.35
N ASP A 174 -5.67 16.45 -5.65
CA ASP A 174 -4.78 15.70 -6.54
C ASP A 174 -3.32 15.70 -6.06
N THR A 175 -2.84 16.79 -5.48
CA THR A 175 -1.50 16.88 -4.92
C THR A 175 -1.33 15.91 -3.75
N PHE A 176 -2.33 15.84 -2.87
CA PHE A 176 -2.32 14.93 -1.73
C PHE A 176 -2.42 13.47 -2.15
N VAL A 177 -3.29 13.15 -3.13
CA VAL A 177 -3.31 11.82 -3.76
C VAL A 177 -1.94 11.50 -4.33
N ARG A 178 -1.27 12.44 -5.00
CA ARG A 178 0.07 12.22 -5.56
C ARG A 178 1.12 11.98 -4.48
N MET A 179 1.05 12.70 -3.37
CA MET A 179 1.93 12.53 -2.20
C MET A 179 1.72 11.15 -1.56
N LEU A 180 0.48 10.72 -1.33
CA LEU A 180 0.21 9.45 -0.65
C LEU A 180 0.34 8.22 -1.57
N CYS A 181 -0.20 8.31 -2.78
CA CYS A 181 -0.21 7.18 -3.70
C CYS A 181 1.11 7.00 -4.43
N LEU A 182 2.03 7.99 -4.38
CA LEU A 182 3.36 7.96 -4.98
C LEU A 182 3.28 7.46 -6.44
N TYR A 183 3.03 8.36 -7.40
CA TYR A 183 2.91 8.06 -8.84
C TYR A 183 4.21 7.58 -9.51
N GLN A 184 4.99 6.74 -8.85
CA GLN A 184 6.02 5.96 -9.50
C GLN A 184 5.35 4.75 -10.17
N SER A 185 5.53 4.64 -11.49
CA SER A 185 4.92 3.60 -12.32
C SER A 185 5.40 2.21 -11.87
N TYR A 186 4.65 1.18 -12.22
CA TYR A 186 5.07 -0.21 -12.04
C TYR A 186 6.49 -0.48 -12.58
N ASP A 187 6.92 0.26 -13.61
CA ASP A 187 8.26 0.13 -14.20
C ASP A 187 9.40 0.49 -13.23
N THR A 188 9.11 1.22 -12.15
CA THR A 188 10.09 1.50 -11.07
C THR A 188 10.08 0.47 -9.94
N LEU A 189 9.20 -0.53 -9.97
CA LEU A 189 9.03 -1.53 -8.90
C LEU A 189 9.80 -2.82 -9.12
N LEU A 190 10.09 -3.19 -10.36
CA LEU A 190 10.72 -4.46 -10.69
C LEU A 190 12.14 -4.20 -11.21
N TYR A 191 13.09 -4.97 -10.69
CA TYR A 191 14.50 -4.89 -11.08
C TYR A 191 14.75 -5.34 -12.52
#